data_AF-A0ABD4Q821-F1
#
_entry.id   AF-A0ABD4Q821-F1
#
_cell.length_a   1.000
_cell.length_b   1.000
_cell.length_c   1.000
_cell.angle_alpha   90.00
_cell.angle_beta   90.00
_cell.angle_gamma   90.00
#
_symmetry.space_group_name_H-M   'P 1'
#
loop_
_entity.id
_entity.type
_entity.pdbx_description
1 polymer ?
#
loop_
_entity_poly.entity_id
_entity_poly.type
_entity_poly.pdbx_seq_one_letter_code
_entity_poly.pdbx_strand_id
1 'polypeptide(L)'
;CDVHTLIVVFGAAVWPGGRASPTLERRTRYALAAAIADPGVELLLSGAEGRYPPSEARVMASLIGDALARERVHLDEHSHDTLQT
;
A
#
# COMPACT_ATOMS: atom_id res chain seq x y z
N CYS A 1 -5.39 -19.15 -18.44
CA CYS A 1 -4.52 -18.34 -17.57
C CYS A 1 -5.41 -17.27 -16.99
N ASP A 2 -5.68 -17.33 -15.69
CA ASP A 2 -6.41 -16.27 -15.02
C ASP A 2 -5.53 -15.01 -15.02
N VAL A 3 -6.10 -13.89 -15.47
CA VAL A 3 -5.40 -12.61 -15.51
C VAL A 3 -5.61 -11.95 -14.15
N HIS A 4 -4.54 -11.85 -13.36
CA HIS A 4 -4.56 -11.08 -12.12
C HIS A 4 -4.31 -9.61 -12.43
N THR A 5 -5.22 -8.74 -12.01
CA THR A 5 -5.04 -7.28 -12.10
C THR A 5 -4.58 -6.75 -10.76
N LEU A 6 -3.45 -6.05 -10.76
CA LEU A 6 -2.82 -5.54 -9.54
C LEU A 6 -2.77 -4.01 -9.58
N ILE A 7 -3.28 -3.36 -8.54
CA ILE A 7 -3.04 -1.94 -8.30
C ILE A 7 -1.80 -1.81 -7.43
N VAL A 8 -0.77 -1.18 -7.98
CA VAL A 8 0.47 -0.88 -7.25
C VAL A 8 0.35 0.49 -6.59
N VAL A 9 0.49 0.52 -5.27
CA VAL A 9 0.49 1.75 -4.47
C VAL A 9 1.90 2.07 -4.05
N PHE A 10 2.47 3.12 -4.64
CA PHE A 10 3.81 3.59 -4.29
C PHE A 10 3.79 4.39 -2.98
N GLY A 11 4.76 4.08 -2.14
CA GLY A 11 5.08 4.75 -0.89
C GLY A 11 5.23 6.27 -1.01
N ALA A 12 5.09 6.91 0.15
CA ALA A 12 5.24 8.32 0.39
C ALA A 12 5.49 8.50 1.89
N ALA A 13 5.96 9.67 2.29
CA ALA A 13 6.42 9.91 3.66
C ALA A 13 5.48 9.37 4.75
N VAL A 14 6.06 8.62 5.68
CA VAL A 14 5.51 8.42 7.02
C VAL A 14 5.94 9.60 7.90
N TRP A 15 5.05 10.08 8.75
CA TRP A 15 5.23 11.17 9.69
C TRP A 15 5.48 10.65 11.12
N PRO A 16 5.96 11.49 12.04
CA PRO A 16 6.21 11.09 13.43
C PRO A 16 5.03 10.33 14.05
N GLY A 17 5.36 9.22 14.73
CA GLY A 17 4.36 8.33 15.34
C GLY A 17 3.68 7.35 14.38
N GLY A 18 4.29 7.07 13.22
CA GLY A 18 3.76 6.12 12.24
C GLY A 18 2.54 6.64 11.47
N ARG A 19 2.35 7.96 11.43
CA ARG A 19 1.19 8.58 10.77
C ARG A 19 1.42 8.67 9.26
N ALA A 20 0.41 8.34 8.46
CA ALA A 20 0.49 8.57 7.02
C ALA A 20 0.58 10.07 6.70
N SER A 21 1.45 10.44 5.75
CA SER A 21 1.34 11.77 5.13
C SER A 21 0.06 11.88 4.29
N PRO A 22 -0.42 13.10 3.98
CA PRO A 22 -1.60 13.30 3.13
C PRO A 22 -1.49 12.61 1.76
N THR A 23 -0.27 12.51 1.20
CA THR A 23 -0.04 11.81 -0.06
C THR A 23 -0.18 10.30 0.10
N LEU A 24 0.42 9.72 1.14
CA LEU A 24 0.32 8.28 1.42
C LEU A 24 -1.15 7.88 1.66
N GLU A 25 -1.86 8.67 2.47
CA GLU A 25 -3.28 8.45 2.76
C GLU A 25 -4.14 8.55 1.50
N ARG A 26 -3.97 9.59 0.68
CA ARG A 26 -4.76 9.76 -0.55
C ARG A 26 -4.57 8.61 -1.53
N ARG A 27 -3.33 8.18 -1.77
CA ARG A 27 -3.01 7.06 -2.67
C ARG A 27 -3.64 5.76 -2.16
N THR A 28 -3.48 5.48 -0.88
CA THR A 28 -4.04 4.28 -0.23
C THR A 28 -5.55 4.25 -0.33
N ARG A 29 -6.23 5.36 -0.01
CA ARG A 29 -7.69 5.43 -0.06
C ARG A 29 -8.24 5.29 -1.48
N TYR A 30 -7.55 5.84 -2.48
CA TYR A 30 -7.96 5.67 -3.88
C TYR A 30 -7.83 4.22 -4.33
N ALA A 31 -6.71 3.57 -4.02
CA ALA A 31 -6.49 2.16 -4.33
C ALA A 31 -7.51 1.25 -3.62
N LEU A 32 -7.80 1.52 -2.35
CA LEU A 32 -8.84 0.81 -1.59
C LEU A 32 -10.21 0.95 -2.25
N ALA A 33 -10.61 2.16 -2.62
CA ALA A 33 -11.89 2.39 -3.29
C ALA A 33 -11.99 1.64 -4.63
N ALA A 34 -10.90 1.62 -5.41
CA ALA A 34 -10.84 0.87 -6.66
C ALA A 34 -10.94 -0.66 -6.46
N ALA A 35 -10.23 -1.21 -5.46
CA ALA A 35 -10.30 -2.63 -5.13
C ALA A 35 -11.66 -3.06 -4.52
N ILE A 36 -12.36 -2.16 -3.84
CA ILE A 36 -13.74 -2.41 -3.40
C ILE A 36 -14.70 -2.46 -4.60
N ALA A 37 -14.49 -1.58 -5.59
CA ALA A 37 -15.34 -1.53 -6.79
C ALA A 37 -15.14 -2.74 -7.73
N ASP A 38 -13.97 -3.38 -7.70
CA ASP A 38 -13.65 -4.57 -8.50
C ASP A 38 -13.05 -5.69 -7.63
N PRO A 39 -13.82 -6.76 -7.32
CA PRO A 39 -13.35 -7.91 -6.56
C PRO A 39 -12.19 -8.69 -7.20
N GLY A 40 -11.98 -8.56 -8.52
CA GLY A 40 -10.90 -9.22 -9.25
C GLY A 40 -9.54 -8.50 -9.15
N VAL A 41 -9.51 -7.33 -8.51
CA VAL A 41 -8.29 -6.53 -8.33
C VAL A 41 -7.64 -6.82 -6.98
N GLU A 42 -6.32 -6.96 -6.98
CA GLU A 42 -5.50 -7.07 -5.76
C GLU A 42 -4.69 -5.79 -5.55
N LEU A 43 -4.20 -5.56 -4.33
CA LEU A 43 -3.35 -4.43 -3.99
C LEU A 43 -1.92 -4.90 -3.71
N LEU A 44 -0.94 -4.21 -4.29
CA LEU A 44 0.46 -4.28 -3.87
C LEU A 44 0.85 -2.95 -3.22
N LEU A 45 1.14 -2.99 -1.93
CA LEU A 45 1.56 -1.87 -1.12
C LEU A 45 3.08 -1.88 -1.07
N SER A 46 3.73 -1.02 -1.85
CA SER A 46 5.20 -0.98 -1.95
C SER A 46 5.75 0.25 -1.24
N GLY A 47 6.68 0.03 -0.33
CA GLY A 47 7.44 1.07 0.34
C GLY A 47 8.05 0.60 1.65
N ALA A 48 9.38 0.74 1.75
CA ALA A 48 10.17 0.33 2.90
C ALA A 48 10.10 1.33 4.08
N GLU A 49 10.88 1.06 5.14
CA GLU A 49 11.08 2.03 6.22
C GLU A 49 11.89 3.23 5.72
N GLY A 50 11.31 4.42 5.88
CA GLY A 50 11.94 5.69 5.56
C GLY A 50 12.52 6.37 6.81
N ARG A 51 12.24 7.67 6.99
CA ARG A 51 12.73 8.45 8.14
C ARG A 51 12.10 8.06 9.48
N TYR A 52 10.84 7.64 9.47
CA TYR A 52 10.10 7.29 10.67
C TYR A 52 9.49 5.90 10.49
N PRO A 53 9.61 5.00 11.48
CA PRO A 53 8.96 3.69 11.43
C PRO A 53 7.43 3.84 11.59
N PRO A 54 6.64 2.84 11.15
CA PRO A 54 7.05 1.62 10.45
C PRO A 54 7.25 1.87 8.93
N SER A 55 7.42 0.79 8.15
CA SER A 55 7.43 0.87 6.69
C SER A 55 6.17 1.54 6.12
N GLU A 56 6.32 2.17 4.96
CA GLU A 56 5.20 2.81 4.27
C GLU A 56 4.11 1.78 3.93
N ALA A 57 4.51 0.58 3.46
CA ALA A 57 3.61 -0.53 3.19
C ALA A 57 2.80 -0.95 4.42
N ARG A 58 3.41 -1.00 5.61
CA ARG A 58 2.71 -1.31 6.88
C ARG A 58 1.71 -0.24 7.27
N VAL A 59 2.04 1.05 7.06
CA VAL A 59 1.12 2.16 7.31
C VAL A 59 -0.07 2.08 6.35
N MET A 60 0.16 1.81 5.07
CA MET A 60 -0.92 1.62 4.08
C MET A 60 -1.83 0.44 4.45
N ALA A 61 -1.28 -0.71 4.85
CA ALA A 61 -2.05 -1.87 5.28
C ALA A 61 -2.93 -1.54 6.52
N SER A 62 -2.41 -0.75 7.45
CA SER A 62 -3.15 -0.30 8.63
C SER A 62 -4.32 0.64 8.27
N LEU A 63 -4.17 1.46 7.23
CA LEU A 63 -5.26 2.31 6.71
C LEU A 63 -6.35 1.50 6.00
N ILE A 64 -6.00 0.38 5.37
CA ILE A 64 -6.95 -0.53 4.74
C ILE A 64 -7.73 -1.30 5.82
N GLY A 65 -7.04 -1.77 6.86
CA GLY A 65 -7.65 -2.56 7.93
C GLY A 65 -8.36 -3.81 7.39
N ASP A 66 -9.58 -4.06 7.86
CA ASP A 66 -10.38 -5.21 7.46
C ASP A 66 -11.30 -4.95 6.25
N ALA A 67 -11.10 -3.82 5.54
CA ALA A 67 -11.94 -3.48 4.38
C ALA A 67 -11.70 -4.38 3.16
N LEU A 68 -10.58 -5.11 3.12
CA LEU A 68 -10.26 -6.12 2.11
C LEU A 68 -9.78 -7.41 2.78
N ALA A 69 -10.05 -8.53 2.12
CA ALA A 69 -9.50 -9.83 2.53
C ALA A 69 -7.96 -9.79 2.47
N ARG A 70 -7.29 -10.41 3.44
CA ARG A 70 -5.82 -10.32 3.59
C ARG A 70 -5.08 -10.86 2.37
N GLU A 71 -5.68 -11.83 1.70
CA GLU A 71 -5.14 -12.48 0.51
C GLU A 71 -5.14 -11.56 -0.72
N ARG A 72 -5.90 -10.45 -0.67
CA ARG A 72 -5.94 -9.42 -1.72
C ARG A 72 -4.97 -8.26 -1.48
N VAL A 73 -4.17 -8.30 -0.42
CA VAL A 73 -3.27 -7.22 -0.02
C VAL A 73 -1.86 -7.76 0.20
N HIS A 74 -0.97 -7.41 -0.72
CA HIS A 74 0.45 -7.80 -0.71
C HIS A 74 1.30 -6.64 -0.20
N LEU A 75 2.26 -6.92 0.68
CA LEU A 75 3.18 -5.93 1.24
C LEU A 75 4.57 -6.15 0.67
N ASP A 76 5.16 -5.09 0.14
CA ASP A 76 6.57 -4.99 -0.20
C ASP A 76 7.21 -3.93 0.72
N GLU A 77 7.86 -4.41 1.78
CA GLU A 77 8.51 -3.57 2.81
C GLU A 77 10.02 -3.37 2.54
N HIS A 78 10.52 -3.78 1.37
CA HIS A 78 11.96 -3.79 1.07
C HIS A 78 12.36 -2.88 -0.09
N SER A 79 11.41 -2.38 -0.88
CA SER A 79 11.72 -1.42 -1.96
C SER A 79 11.96 -0.02 -1.40
N HIS A 80 13.20 0.45 -1.51
CA HIS A 80 13.63 1.78 -1.06
C HIS A 80 13.61 2.84 -2.18
N ASP A 81 13.57 2.42 -3.44
CA ASP A 81 13.43 3.28 -4.60
C ASP A 81 12.57 2.62 -5.69
N THR A 82 12.25 3.36 -6.74
CA THR A 82 11.35 2.90 -7.82
C THR A 82 12.00 1.88 -8.78
N LEU A 83 13.33 1.76 -8.80
CA LEU A 83 14.08 0.98 -9.81
C LEU A 83 14.95 -0.14 -9.21
N GLN A 84 14.80 -0.44 -7.92
CA GLN A 84 15.67 -1.36 -7.17
C GLN A 84 15.93 -2.67 -7.94
N THR A 85 17.21 -2.94 -8.25
CA THR A 85 17.70 -4.11 -9.03
C THR A 85 18.26 -5.21 -8.15
#